data_AF-A0A183LVK1-F1
#
_entry.id   AF-A0A183LVK1-F1
#
_cell.length_a   1.000
_cell.length_b   1.000
_cell.length_c   1.000
_cell.angle_alpha   90.00
_cell.angle_beta   90.00
_cell.angle_gamma   90.00
#
_symmetry.space_group_name_H-M   'P 1'
#
loop_
_entity.id
_entity.type
_entity.pdbx_description
1 polymer ?
#
loop_
_entity_poly.entity_id
_entity_poly.type
_entity_poly.pdbx_seq_one_letter_code
_entity_poly.pdbx_strand_id
1 'polypeptide(L)'
;MLITEGEYVLLFKEHCYKLVKISSEKRETFDGKVFSLRNAIGVPFGSTFFVSGDQIHPTKHESIIDIEIPPNNEDNYGAVGLKDNRNIKGSQANQKLSGSYIEQLRLDGVSGQDILNQLVEGNLNFEQKTPFSQQKYLKKKKDRHLSLFSIEKLKARICFEIYSNIRPEKCL
;
A
#
# COMPACT_ATOMS: atom_id res chain seq x y z
N MET A 1 -11.58 -20.36 1.33
CA MET A 1 -10.38 -21.21 1.53
C MET A 1 -9.39 -20.41 2.34
N LEU A 2 -8.86 -21.01 3.41
CA LEU A 2 -7.87 -20.40 4.29
C LEU A 2 -6.46 -20.84 3.88
N ILE A 3 -5.47 -20.02 4.19
CA ILE A 3 -4.06 -20.32 3.99
C ILE A 3 -3.64 -21.36 5.03
N THR A 4 -2.98 -22.43 4.59
CA THR A 4 -2.47 -23.48 5.48
C THR A 4 -0.95 -23.64 5.38
N GLU A 5 -0.36 -24.26 6.40
CA GLU A 5 1.08 -24.49 6.44
C GLU A 5 1.52 -25.51 5.38
N GLY A 6 2.64 -25.23 4.71
CA GLY A 6 3.19 -26.08 3.67
C GLY A 6 2.62 -25.86 2.26
N GLU A 7 1.58 -25.05 2.10
CA GLU A 7 1.03 -24.69 0.80
C GLU A 7 1.93 -23.71 0.04
N TYR A 8 1.95 -23.83 -1.29
CA TYR A 8 2.57 -22.84 -2.16
C TYR A 8 1.58 -21.70 -2.43
N VAL A 9 2.03 -20.48 -2.14
CA VAL A 9 1.24 -19.27 -2.29
C VAL A 9 2.03 -18.22 -3.05
N LEU A 10 1.31 -17.26 -3.63
CA LEU A 10 1.90 -16.14 -4.31
C LEU A 10 1.83 -14.90 -3.42
N LEU A 11 2.99 -14.31 -3.12
CA LEU A 11 3.07 -12.94 -2.59
C LEU A 11 2.92 -11.98 -3.76
N PHE A 12 1.97 -11.06 -3.65
CA PHE A 12 1.62 -10.12 -4.72
C PHE A 12 1.69 -8.68 -4.19
N LYS A 13 2.42 -7.83 -4.89
CA LYS A 13 2.46 -6.38 -4.65
C LYS A 13 2.70 -5.64 -5.97
N GLU A 14 1.66 -5.05 -6.54
CA GLU A 14 1.71 -4.35 -7.84
C GLU A 14 2.43 -5.18 -8.92
N HIS A 15 3.67 -4.82 -9.26
CA HIS A 15 4.50 -5.49 -10.28
C HIS A 15 5.55 -6.44 -9.68
N CYS A 16 5.53 -6.65 -8.38
CA CYS A 16 6.41 -7.54 -7.65
C CYS A 16 5.66 -8.81 -7.23
N TYR A 17 6.20 -9.95 -7.63
CA TYR A 17 5.59 -11.26 -7.38
C TYR A 17 6.64 -12.23 -6.85
N LYS A 18 6.28 -13.04 -5.85
CA LYS A 18 7.16 -14.09 -5.34
C LYS A 18 6.36 -15.34 -4.98
N LEU A 19 6.74 -16.46 -5.57
CA LEU A 19 6.23 -17.77 -5.18
C LEU A 19 6.96 -18.24 -3.93
N VAL A 20 6.22 -18.57 -2.87
CA VAL A 20 6.78 -19.03 -1.60
C VAL A 20 5.97 -20.21 -1.06
N LYS A 21 6.63 -21.07 -0.29
CA LYS A 21 5.96 -22.11 0.51
C LYS A 21 5.68 -21.53 1.90
N ILE A 22 4.43 -21.56 2.35
CA ILE A 22 4.08 -21.11 3.70
C ILE A 22 4.77 -21.99 4.73
N SER A 23 5.47 -21.36 5.66
CA SER A 23 6.12 -22.00 6.80
C SER A 23 6.09 -21.02 7.96
N SER A 24 5.78 -21.52 9.16
CA SER A 24 5.79 -20.73 10.39
C SER A 24 7.21 -20.40 10.88
N GLU A 25 8.18 -21.23 10.53
CA GLU A 25 9.58 -21.13 11.00
C GLU A 25 10.45 -20.27 10.08
N LYS A 26 10.15 -20.26 8.79
CA LYS A 26 10.99 -19.59 7.78
C LYS A 26 10.65 -18.10 7.66
N ARG A 27 11.71 -17.28 7.55
CA ARG A 27 11.59 -15.87 7.15
C ARG A 27 11.74 -15.74 5.64
N GLU A 28 10.89 -14.91 5.05
CA GLU A 28 10.89 -14.65 3.61
C GLU A 28 11.27 -13.20 3.33
N THR A 29 12.10 -13.01 2.30
CA THR A 29 12.41 -11.68 1.78
C THR A 29 11.46 -11.32 0.66
N PHE A 30 10.75 -10.19 0.77
CA PHE A 30 9.87 -9.68 -0.27
C PHE A 30 9.86 -8.14 -0.24
N ASP A 31 9.98 -7.51 -1.41
CA ASP A 31 10.05 -6.05 -1.56
C ASP A 31 11.09 -5.37 -0.64
N GLY A 32 12.28 -5.98 -0.55
CA GLY A 32 13.38 -5.48 0.29
C GLY A 32 13.18 -5.65 1.80
N LYS A 33 12.08 -6.26 2.25
CA LYS A 33 11.79 -6.54 3.67
C LYS A 33 11.90 -8.02 3.97
N VAL A 34 12.28 -8.35 5.21
CA VAL A 34 12.39 -9.72 5.72
C VAL A 34 11.38 -9.92 6.84
N PHE A 35 10.46 -10.87 6.69
CA PHE A 35 9.37 -11.09 7.65
C PHE A 35 8.94 -12.56 7.71
N SER A 36 8.25 -12.94 8.80
CA SER A 36 7.62 -14.26 8.98
C SER A 36 6.21 -14.29 8.40
N LEU A 37 5.84 -15.40 7.74
CA LEU A 37 4.50 -15.66 7.22
C LEU A 37 3.58 -16.38 8.22
N ARG A 38 4.04 -16.59 9.46
CA ARG A 38 3.27 -17.30 10.51
C ARG A 38 1.87 -16.74 10.69
N ASN A 39 1.73 -15.41 10.70
CA ASN A 39 0.45 -14.74 10.95
C ASN A 39 -0.51 -14.75 9.74
N ALA A 40 -0.09 -15.29 8.59
CA ALA A 40 -0.99 -15.52 7.46
C ALA A 40 -1.75 -16.84 7.57
N ILE A 41 -1.28 -17.80 8.39
CA ILE A 41 -1.91 -19.11 8.54
C ILE A 41 -3.30 -18.93 9.16
N GLY A 42 -4.32 -19.54 8.55
CA GLY A 42 -5.72 -19.41 8.95
C GLY A 42 -6.43 -18.17 8.41
N VAL A 43 -5.75 -17.30 7.67
CA VAL A 43 -6.36 -16.14 7.01
C VAL A 43 -6.85 -16.52 5.60
N PRO A 44 -7.97 -15.97 5.10
CA PRO A 44 -8.44 -16.24 3.73
C PRO A 44 -7.44 -15.80 2.65
N PHE A 45 -7.34 -16.58 1.57
CA PHE A 45 -6.64 -16.14 0.34
C PHE A 45 -7.25 -14.84 -0.20
N GLY A 46 -6.41 -13.98 -0.77
CA GLY A 46 -6.77 -12.65 -1.25
C GLY A 46 -6.75 -11.57 -0.16
N SER A 47 -6.43 -11.94 1.08
CA SER A 47 -6.23 -10.96 2.15
C SER A 47 -4.94 -10.17 1.95
N THR A 48 -4.99 -8.89 2.31
CA THR A 48 -3.83 -8.00 2.30
C THR A 48 -3.19 -7.96 3.68
N PHE A 49 -1.87 -7.85 3.72
CA PHE A 49 -1.08 -7.81 4.95
C PHE A 49 -0.18 -6.58 4.92
N PHE A 50 0.04 -5.99 6.10
CA PHE A 50 1.10 -4.99 6.29
C PHE A 50 2.27 -5.60 7.06
N VAL A 51 3.48 -5.20 6.69
CA VAL A 51 4.71 -5.59 7.39
C VAL A 51 5.03 -4.58 8.49
N SER A 52 5.06 -5.05 9.74
CA SER A 52 5.49 -4.29 10.92
C SER A 52 6.72 -4.97 11.53
N GLY A 53 7.89 -4.38 11.31
CA GLY A 53 9.17 -5.00 11.67
C GLY A 53 9.36 -6.35 10.94
N ASP A 54 9.42 -7.44 11.71
CA ASP A 54 9.54 -8.82 11.24
C ASP A 54 8.18 -9.54 11.07
N GLN A 55 7.10 -8.97 11.59
CA GLN A 55 5.81 -9.64 11.60
C GLN A 55 4.87 -9.04 10.58
N ILE A 56 3.95 -9.87 10.10
CA ILE A 56 2.87 -9.43 9.21
C ILE A 56 1.56 -9.42 9.98
N HIS A 57 0.69 -8.49 9.63
CA HIS A 57 -0.62 -8.37 10.23
C HIS A 57 -1.67 -8.27 9.12
N PRO A 58 -2.75 -9.05 9.19
CA PRO A 58 -3.83 -8.94 8.23
C PRO A 58 -4.46 -7.57 8.33
N THR A 59 -4.70 -6.94 7.18
CA THR A 59 -5.51 -5.73 7.09
C THR A 59 -6.76 -6.03 6.29
N LYS A 60 -7.88 -5.41 6.66
CA LYS A 60 -9.10 -5.52 5.87
C LYS A 60 -8.86 -4.84 4.52
N HIS A 61 -9.24 -5.52 3.44
CA HIS A 61 -9.13 -5.00 2.07
C HIS A 61 -9.84 -3.64 1.91
N GLU A 62 -10.88 -3.41 2.70
CA GLU A 62 -11.61 -2.13 2.82
C GLU A 62 -10.69 -0.97 3.24
N SER A 63 -9.71 -1.16 4.13
CA SER A 63 -8.87 -0.06 4.65
C SER A 63 -7.92 0.58 3.62
N ILE A 64 -7.63 -0.14 2.53
CA ILE A 64 -6.69 0.33 1.50
C ILE A 64 -7.44 1.19 0.48
N ILE A 65 -8.65 0.78 0.11
CA ILE A 65 -9.50 1.44 -0.88
C ILE A 65 -10.40 2.50 -0.23
N ASP A 66 -10.89 2.23 0.97
CA ASP A 66 -11.83 3.07 1.73
C ASP A 66 -11.15 3.54 3.02
N ILE A 67 -10.30 4.57 2.91
CA ILE A 67 -10.45 5.61 3.93
C ILE A 67 -11.66 6.38 3.44
N GLU A 68 -12.81 6.07 4.03
CA GLU A 68 -13.97 6.95 4.00
C GLU A 68 -13.47 8.34 4.34
N ILE A 69 -13.53 9.23 3.34
CA ILE A 69 -13.51 10.65 3.60
C ILE A 69 -14.65 10.85 4.60
N PRO A 70 -14.44 11.54 5.75
CA PRO A 70 -15.58 11.89 6.61
C PRO A 70 -16.65 12.50 5.70
N PRO A 71 -17.93 12.11 5.82
CA PRO A 71 -18.97 12.57 4.92
C PRO A 71 -18.90 14.08 4.89
N ASN A 72 -18.41 14.63 3.77
CA ASN A 72 -18.47 16.05 3.55
C ASN A 72 -19.95 16.31 3.38
N ASN A 73 -20.56 16.91 4.40
CA ASN A 73 -21.90 17.47 4.32
C ASN A 73 -22.04 18.15 2.95
N GLU A 74 -23.07 17.78 2.20
CA GLU A 74 -23.31 18.20 0.82
C GLU A 74 -23.43 19.73 0.64
N ASP A 75 -23.28 20.51 1.72
CA ASP A 75 -23.42 21.96 1.76
C ASP A 75 -22.16 22.74 1.38
N ASN A 76 -20.99 22.10 1.21
CA ASN A 76 -19.72 22.79 0.92
C ASN A 76 -19.35 22.89 -0.57
N TYR A 77 -20.34 22.98 -1.47
CA TYR A 77 -20.12 23.24 -2.91
C TYR A 77 -19.60 24.66 -3.25
N GLY A 78 -19.40 25.51 -2.23
CA GLY A 78 -18.95 26.90 -2.33
C GLY A 78 -17.46 27.16 -2.07
N ALA A 79 -16.69 26.18 -1.59
CA ALA A 79 -15.25 26.38 -1.38
C ALA A 79 -14.50 26.29 -2.72
N VAL A 80 -13.92 27.42 -3.15
CA VAL A 80 -13.18 27.60 -4.41
C VAL A 80 -12.02 26.59 -4.59
N GLY A 81 -11.57 25.95 -3.51
CA GLY A 81 -10.49 24.95 -3.52
C GLY A 81 -10.88 23.51 -3.91
N LEU A 82 -12.16 23.20 -4.18
CA LEU A 82 -12.58 21.80 -4.41
C LEU A 82 -12.86 21.43 -5.87
N LYS A 83 -12.92 22.40 -6.78
CA LYS A 83 -13.36 22.17 -8.17
C LYS A 83 -12.24 22.17 -9.20
N ASP A 84 -11.21 22.99 -9.02
CA ASP A 84 -10.12 23.11 -9.98
C ASP A 84 -8.76 23.47 -9.34
N ASN A 85 -7.69 23.39 -10.14
CA ASN A 85 -6.32 23.57 -9.67
C ASN A 85 -5.74 24.96 -10.00
N ARG A 86 -6.54 25.95 -10.42
CA ARG A 86 -6.02 27.22 -10.97
C ARG A 86 -5.17 28.01 -9.98
N ASN A 87 -5.47 27.86 -8.68
CA ASN A 87 -4.78 28.56 -7.59
C ASN A 87 -3.65 27.74 -6.96
N ILE A 88 -3.46 26.47 -7.38
CA ILE A 88 -2.42 25.61 -6.83
C ILE A 88 -1.10 25.89 -7.56
N LYS A 89 -0.14 26.49 -6.86
CA LYS A 89 1.23 26.68 -7.37
C LYS A 89 2.11 25.49 -6.99
N GLY A 90 2.82 24.94 -7.97
CA GLY A 90 3.81 23.88 -7.75
C GLY A 90 5.09 24.44 -7.13
N SER A 91 5.40 24.05 -5.89
CA SER A 91 6.65 24.38 -5.22
C SER A 91 7.12 23.19 -4.39
N GLN A 92 8.45 23.02 -4.25
CA GLN A 92 9.02 22.04 -3.32
C GLN A 92 8.64 22.35 -1.85
N ALA A 93 8.41 23.63 -1.53
CA ALA A 93 7.97 24.07 -0.20
C ALA A 93 6.55 23.61 0.16
N ASN A 94 5.78 23.06 -0.80
CA ASN A 94 4.45 22.53 -0.54
C ASN A 94 4.46 21.32 0.39
N GLN A 95 5.60 20.60 0.48
CA GLN A 95 5.80 19.53 1.43
C GLN A 95 6.79 19.97 2.51
N LYS A 96 6.33 20.08 3.76
CA LYS A 96 7.18 20.49 4.89
C LYS A 96 8.21 19.42 5.29
N LEU A 97 7.86 18.14 5.14
CA LEU A 97 8.71 17.01 5.52
C LEU A 97 9.78 16.77 4.46
N SER A 98 11.04 16.77 4.87
CA SER A 98 12.18 16.42 4.01
C SER A 98 12.27 14.91 3.80
N GLY A 99 12.95 14.50 2.71
CA GLY A 99 13.23 13.08 2.45
C GLY A 99 14.05 12.43 3.57
N SER A 100 15.08 13.12 4.07
CA SER A 100 15.94 12.65 5.15
C SER A 100 15.18 12.43 6.45
N TYR A 101 14.23 13.32 6.79
CA TYR A 101 13.41 13.15 7.98
C TYR A 101 12.46 11.95 7.85
N ILE A 102 11.90 11.72 6.67
CA ILE A 102 11.08 10.51 6.41
C ILE A 102 11.92 9.23 6.56
N GLU A 103 13.18 9.25 6.14
CA GLU A 103 14.10 8.13 6.35
C GLU A 103 14.41 7.91 7.83
N GLN A 104 14.61 8.97 8.60
CA GLN A 104 14.77 8.89 10.05
C GLN A 104 13.54 8.25 10.71
N LEU A 105 12.32 8.71 10.38
CA LEU A 105 11.08 8.12 10.91
C LEU A 105 10.99 6.61 10.62
N ARG A 106 11.46 6.16 9.44
CA ARG A 106 11.50 4.73 9.10
C ARG A 106 12.52 3.96 9.93
N LEU A 107 13.69 4.55 10.18
CA LEU A 107 14.73 3.96 11.02
C LEU A 107 14.30 3.89 12.49
N ASP A 108 13.58 4.90 12.96
CA ASP A 108 13.00 4.97 14.30
C ASP A 108 11.80 4.01 14.49
N GLY A 109 11.41 3.28 13.44
CA GLY A 109 10.34 2.29 13.48
C GLY A 109 8.93 2.88 13.51
N VAL A 110 8.78 4.15 13.15
CA VAL A 110 7.46 4.80 13.06
C VAL A 110 6.60 4.09 12.02
N SER A 111 5.32 3.89 12.34
CA SER A 111 4.43 3.15 11.47
C SER A 111 4.24 3.87 10.13
N GLY A 112 4.07 3.10 9.05
CA GLY A 112 3.81 3.68 7.73
C GLY A 112 2.54 4.53 7.70
N GLN A 113 1.58 4.25 8.58
CA GLN A 113 0.35 5.03 8.73
C GLN A 113 0.61 6.38 9.36
N ASP A 114 1.44 6.44 10.41
CA ASP A 114 1.81 7.71 11.06
C ASP A 114 2.62 8.59 10.12
N ILE A 115 3.55 7.98 9.36
CA ILE A 115 4.29 8.70 8.30
C ILE A 115 3.31 9.27 7.27
N LEU A 116 2.28 8.51 6.88
CA LEU A 116 1.28 8.99 5.93
C LEU A 116 0.46 10.16 6.49
N ASN A 117 0.04 10.09 7.75
CA ASN A 117 -0.70 11.16 8.42
C ASN A 117 0.14 12.44 8.46
N GLN A 118 1.40 12.34 8.90
CA GLN A 118 2.32 13.49 8.89
C GLN A 118 2.53 14.06 7.48
N LEU A 119 2.62 13.19 6.45
CA LEU A 119 2.76 13.63 5.05
C LEU A 119 1.55 14.38 4.51
N VAL A 120 0.35 14.10 5.02
CA VAL A 120 -0.89 14.79 4.68
C VAL A 120 -0.96 16.12 5.41
N GLU A 121 -0.75 16.12 6.73
CA GLU A 121 -0.71 17.34 7.57
C GLU A 121 0.37 18.34 7.12
N GLY A 122 1.51 17.82 6.65
CA GLY A 122 2.63 18.62 6.15
C GLY A 122 2.45 19.14 4.72
N ASN A 123 1.33 18.84 4.04
CA ASN A 123 1.08 19.26 2.65
C ASN A 123 0.20 20.52 2.60
N LEU A 124 0.80 21.64 2.23
CA LEU A 124 0.16 22.96 2.23
C LEU A 124 -1.08 23.06 1.33
N ASN A 125 -1.13 22.26 0.27
CA ASN A 125 -2.17 22.37 -0.76
C ASN A 125 -3.10 21.15 -0.75
N PHE A 126 -3.08 20.31 0.30
CA PHE A 126 -3.91 19.10 0.33
C PHE A 126 -5.41 19.44 0.33
N GLU A 127 -5.83 20.38 1.18
CA GLU A 127 -7.21 20.85 1.25
C GLU A 127 -7.68 21.62 0.00
N GLN A 128 -6.74 22.20 -0.74
CA GLN A 128 -7.02 22.93 -1.99
C GLN A 128 -7.11 22.01 -3.23
N LYS A 129 -6.94 20.70 -3.05
CA LYS A 129 -7.06 19.72 -4.13
C LYS A 129 -8.50 19.29 -4.28
N THR A 130 -8.87 18.97 -5.51
CA THR A 130 -10.13 18.27 -5.78
C THR A 130 -10.17 16.92 -5.05
N PRO A 131 -11.36 16.38 -4.70
CA PRO A 131 -11.48 15.09 -4.02
C PRO A 131 -10.73 13.95 -4.74
N PHE A 132 -10.86 13.87 -6.06
CA PHE A 132 -10.10 12.91 -6.86
C PHE A 132 -8.59 13.09 -6.76
N SER A 133 -8.11 14.34 -6.70
CA SER A 133 -6.68 14.64 -6.56
C SER A 133 -6.15 14.30 -5.17
N GLN A 134 -6.96 14.47 -4.12
CA GLN A 134 -6.64 14.03 -2.76
C GLN A 134 -6.55 12.51 -2.69
N GLN A 135 -7.55 11.79 -3.21
CA GLN A 135 -7.55 10.32 -3.27
C GLN A 135 -6.33 9.78 -4.03
N LYS A 136 -6.04 10.36 -5.20
CA LYS A 136 -4.84 10.01 -5.98
C LYS A 136 -3.55 10.24 -5.20
N TYR A 137 -3.47 11.33 -4.42
CA TYR A 137 -2.32 11.59 -3.56
C TYR A 137 -2.20 10.56 -2.44
N LEU A 138 -3.29 10.30 -1.71
CA LEU A 138 -3.32 9.33 -0.62
C LEU A 138 -2.94 7.94 -1.11
N LYS A 139 -3.51 7.46 -2.21
CA LYS A 139 -3.16 6.17 -2.82
C LYS A 139 -1.66 6.07 -3.07
N LYS A 140 -1.08 7.05 -3.76
CA LYS A 140 0.37 7.10 -4.04
C LYS A 140 1.23 7.09 -2.77
N LYS A 141 0.78 7.73 -1.69
CA LYS A 141 1.49 7.73 -0.40
C LYS A 141 1.33 6.40 0.34
N LYS A 142 0.13 5.81 0.34
CA LYS A 142 -0.12 4.47 0.88
C LYS A 142 0.81 3.45 0.24
N ASP A 143 0.86 3.38 -1.09
CA ASP A 143 1.67 2.39 -1.80
C ASP A 143 3.18 2.52 -1.50
N ARG A 144 3.64 3.76 -1.22
CA ARG A 144 5.04 4.06 -0.90
C ARG A 144 5.42 3.83 0.56
N HIS A 145 4.52 4.11 1.49
CA HIS A 145 4.83 4.17 2.93
C HIS A 145 4.22 3.00 3.71
N LEU A 146 3.09 2.47 3.27
CA LEU A 146 2.54 1.23 3.79
C LEU A 146 3.15 0.05 3.01
N SER A 147 3.85 -0.82 3.71
CA SER A 147 4.41 -2.04 3.11
C SER A 147 3.35 -3.13 3.03
N LEU A 148 2.41 -2.90 2.13
CA LEU A 148 1.27 -3.78 1.87
C LEU A 148 1.61 -4.79 0.79
N PHE A 149 1.13 -6.01 0.98
CA PHE A 149 1.15 -7.07 -0.04
C PHE A 149 -0.02 -8.03 0.21
N SER A 150 -0.53 -8.67 -0.85
CA SER A 150 -1.56 -9.71 -0.73
C SER A 150 -0.98 -11.10 -0.88
N ILE A 151 -1.67 -12.08 -0.28
CA ILE A 151 -1.35 -13.50 -0.43
C ILE A 151 -2.44 -14.15 -1.27
N GLU A 152 -2.08 -14.52 -2.48
CA GLU A 152 -3.00 -15.08 -3.47
C GLU A 152 -2.79 -16.58 -3.65
N LYS A 153 -3.89 -17.27 -3.93
CA LYS A 153 -3.84 -18.67 -4.35
C LYS A 153 -3.30 -18.74 -5.78
N LEU A 154 -2.42 -19.71 -6.05
CA LEU A 154 -1.97 -19.97 -7.41
C LEU A 154 -3.15 -20.38 -8.29
N LYS A 155 -3.37 -19.62 -9.36
CA LYS A 155 -4.36 -19.88 -10.41
C LYS A 155 -3.65 -19.74 -11.74
N ALA A 156 -3.99 -20.58 -12.71
CA ALA A 156 -3.39 -20.55 -14.05
C ALA A 156 -3.45 -19.14 -14.67
N ARG A 157 -4.58 -18.44 -14.50
CA ARG A 157 -4.75 -17.04 -14.93
C ARG A 157 -3.68 -16.10 -14.34
N ILE A 158 -3.49 -16.13 -13.03
CA ILE A 158 -2.54 -15.25 -12.33
C ILE A 158 -1.11 -15.59 -12.77
N CYS A 159 -0.78 -16.88 -12.87
CA CYS A 159 0.53 -17.31 -13.34
C CYS A 159 0.81 -16.83 -14.77
N PHE A 160 -0.17 -16.93 -15.67
CA PHE A 160 -0.04 -16.46 -17.04
C PHE A 160 0.18 -14.94 -17.10
N GLU A 161 -0.65 -14.16 -16.39
CA GLU A 161 -0.54 -12.71 -16.30
C GLU A 161 0.85 -12.26 -15.79
N ILE A 162 1.35 -12.92 -14.75
CA ILE A 162 2.69 -12.66 -14.21
C ILE A 162 3.76 -13.04 -15.23
N TYR A 163 3.64 -14.22 -15.85
CA TYR A 163 4.65 -14.71 -16.79
C TYR A 163 4.73 -13.84 -18.04
N SER A 164 3.59 -13.35 -18.56
CA SER A 164 3.55 -12.39 -19.67
C SER A 164 4.16 -11.04 -19.32
N ASN A 165 4.04 -10.59 -18.07
CA ASN A 165 4.65 -9.34 -17.62
C ASN A 165 6.16 -9.46 -17.38
N ILE A 166 6.64 -10.61 -16.87
CA ILE A 166 8.07 -10.81 -16.58
C ILE A 166 8.84 -11.27 -17.82
N ARG A 167 8.24 -12.14 -18.64
CA ARG A 167 8.84 -12.79 -19.81
C ARG A 167 7.84 -12.88 -20.97
N PRO A 168 7.47 -11.74 -21.58
CA PRO A 168 6.54 -11.73 -22.71
C PRO A 168 7.03 -12.60 -23.87
N GLU A 169 8.35 -12.70 -24.07
CA GLU A 169 8.98 -13.46 -25.15
C GLU A 169 8.76 -14.98 -25.05
N LYS A 170 8.38 -15.49 -23.88
CA LYS A 170 8.13 -16.93 -23.65
C LYS A 170 6.65 -17.31 -23.66
N CYS A 171 5.76 -16.34 -23.88
CA CYS A 171 4.31 -16.53 -23.89
C CYS A 171 3.69 -16.53 -25.30
N LEU A 172 4.51 -16.32 -26.34
CA LEU A 172 4.12 -16.25 -27.75
C LEU A 172 4.31 -17.59 -28.46
#